data_AF-A0A517YB55-F1
#
_entry.id   AF-A0A517YB55-F1
#
_cell.length_a   1.000
_cell.length_b   1.000
_cell.length_c   1.000
_cell.angle_alpha   90.00
_cell.angle_beta   90.00
_cell.angle_gamma   90.00
#
_symmetry.space_group_name_H-M   'P 1'
#
loop_
_entity.id
_entity.type
_entity.pdbx_description
1 polymer ?
#
loop_
_entity_poly.entity_id
_entity_poly.type
_entity_poly.pdbx_seq_one_letter_code
_entity_poly.pdbx_strand_id
1 'polypeptide(L)'
;MMSISRAALVLLVSLPCLAFAQDKPANQQVTRQQCDVWVQQLANRKAWPYKESYVLDSPRNSGDVAYKDVKAAYDQLADNFEVSLPSIMQGVDDNRFSHWREVPSNGVFAAYSVGHACRSLIAAHIEVYQGQIAFLDDTGVPRSLYFIESTGGYKVWYQSRKDKPLFELQLEAIDWALRQPHDKRIEPKVWNDGRAELSKFRANFVKIGKPLNPNHELQFEGK
;
A
#
# COMPACT_ATOMS: atom_id res chain seq x y z
N MET A 1 0.96 -30.89 44.74
CA MET A 1 1.13 -29.70 45.60
C MET A 1 2.13 -28.78 44.92
N MET A 2 1.73 -27.52 44.71
CA MET A 2 2.54 -26.35 44.30
C MET A 2 3.18 -26.40 42.90
N SER A 3 3.22 -25.33 42.09
CA SER A 3 2.63 -24.00 42.12
C SER A 3 3.10 -23.25 40.85
N ILE A 4 2.16 -22.65 40.11
CA ILE A 4 2.22 -21.30 39.52
C ILE A 4 3.24 -21.00 38.39
N SER A 5 2.64 -20.81 37.20
CA SER A 5 2.74 -19.65 36.28
C SER A 5 4.10 -19.22 35.71
N ARG A 6 4.12 -19.06 34.38
CA ARG A 6 3.93 -17.74 33.73
C ARG A 6 3.84 -17.91 32.22
N ALA A 7 2.66 -17.58 31.69
CA ALA A 7 2.47 -17.23 30.29
C ALA A 7 3.28 -15.96 30.00
N ALA A 8 4.22 -16.05 29.06
CA ALA A 8 4.86 -14.89 28.46
C ALA A 8 4.14 -14.59 27.14
N LEU A 9 3.06 -13.82 27.23
CA LEU A 9 2.45 -13.15 26.10
C LEU A 9 3.40 -12.02 25.69
N VAL A 10 4.19 -12.24 24.63
CA VAL A 10 5.02 -11.17 24.05
C VAL A 10 4.10 -10.23 23.28
N LEU A 11 3.65 -9.18 23.98
CA LEU A 11 2.99 -8.01 23.39
C LEU A 11 4.06 -7.19 22.66
N LEU A 12 4.27 -7.48 21.38
CA LEU A 12 4.95 -6.56 20.47
C LEU A 12 3.94 -5.46 20.09
N VAL A 13 3.91 -4.41 20.90
CA VAL A 13 3.31 -3.12 20.50
C VAL A 13 4.28 -2.46 19.53
N SER A 14 4.15 -2.76 18.24
CA SER A 14 4.72 -1.91 17.20
C SER A 14 3.76 -0.73 17.00
N LEU A 15 4.01 0.37 17.71
CA LEU A 15 3.54 1.67 17.25
C LEU A 15 4.10 1.90 15.85
N PRO A 16 3.28 2.05 14.79
CA PRO A 16 3.81 2.60 13.56
C PRO A 16 4.23 4.04 13.88
N CYS A 17 5.52 4.34 13.71
CA CYS A 17 6.02 5.71 13.70
C CYS A 17 5.26 6.48 12.62
N LEU A 18 4.17 7.15 13.00
CA LEU A 18 3.53 8.19 12.23
C LEU A 18 4.50 9.37 12.21
N ALA A 19 5.28 9.49 11.15
CA ALA A 19 6.10 10.66 10.91
C ALA A 19 5.15 11.84 10.62
N PHE A 20 5.20 12.87 11.45
CA PHE A 20 4.62 14.16 11.09
C PHE A 20 5.43 14.76 9.94
N ALA A 21 4.74 15.28 8.92
CA ALA A 21 5.36 15.95 7.79
C ALA A 21 6.31 17.04 8.29
N GLN A 22 7.62 16.84 8.12
CA GLN A 22 8.60 17.92 8.24
C GLN A 22 8.38 18.88 7.07
N ASP A 23 8.33 20.18 7.37
CA ASP A 23 8.25 21.24 6.36
C ASP A 23 9.41 21.10 5.36
N LYS A 24 9.08 20.60 4.16
CA LYS A 24 9.99 20.62 3.01
C LYS A 24 10.21 22.07 2.55
N PRO A 25 11.43 22.46 2.15
CA PRO A 25 11.74 23.81 1.71
C PRO A 25 10.90 24.24 0.49
N ALA A 26 10.72 25.57 0.35
CA ALA A 26 9.88 26.30 -0.61
C ALA A 26 9.49 25.49 -1.87
N ASN A 27 8.22 25.08 -1.84
CA ASN A 27 7.55 24.11 -2.69
C ASN A 27 7.48 24.59 -4.15
N GLN A 28 8.29 24.01 -5.05
CA GLN A 28 7.97 24.06 -6.47
C GLN A 28 6.65 23.30 -6.63
N GLN A 29 5.56 24.03 -6.92
CA GLN A 29 4.22 23.45 -6.98
C GLN A 29 4.22 22.31 -8.01
N VAL A 30 4.13 21.07 -7.54
CA VAL A 30 4.10 19.89 -8.39
C VAL A 30 2.89 19.99 -9.31
N THR A 31 3.13 19.84 -10.60
CA THR A 31 2.08 19.92 -11.62
C THR A 31 1.66 18.52 -12.07
N ARG A 32 0.45 18.41 -12.62
CA ARG A 32 -0.02 17.16 -13.21
C ARG A 32 0.91 16.63 -14.31
N GLN A 33 1.47 17.53 -15.13
CA GLN A 33 2.44 17.17 -16.17
C GLN A 33 3.71 16.54 -15.57
N GLN A 34 4.18 17.06 -14.44
CA GLN A 34 5.28 16.46 -13.70
C GLN A 34 4.94 15.03 -13.24
N CYS A 35 3.72 14.82 -12.74
CA CYS A 35 3.25 13.50 -12.33
C CYS A 35 3.14 12.53 -13.51
N ASP A 36 2.69 12.98 -14.68
CA ASP A 36 2.64 12.17 -15.89
C ASP A 36 4.05 11.68 -16.27
N VAL A 37 5.07 12.55 -16.17
CA VAL A 37 6.48 12.19 -16.39
C VAL A 37 6.95 11.14 -15.38
N TRP A 38 6.62 11.29 -14.10
CA TRP A 38 6.99 10.30 -13.08
C TRP A 38 6.32 8.95 -13.33
N VAL A 39 5.06 8.90 -13.78
CA VAL A 39 4.41 7.64 -14.17
C VAL A 39 5.15 6.99 -15.34
N GLN A 40 5.61 7.76 -16.33
CA GLN A 40 6.45 7.22 -17.41
C GLN A 40 7.79 6.68 -16.92
N GLN A 41 8.37 7.29 -15.89
CA GLN A 41 9.63 6.86 -15.28
C GLN A 41 9.50 5.60 -14.40
N LEU A 42 8.27 5.19 -14.06
CA LEU A 42 8.05 3.87 -13.44
C LEU A 42 8.37 2.71 -14.39
N ALA A 43 8.37 2.94 -15.71
CA ALA A 43 8.74 1.93 -16.69
C ALA A 43 10.26 1.74 -16.70
N ASN A 44 10.70 0.51 -16.47
CA ASN A 44 12.10 0.16 -16.59
C ASN A 44 12.52 0.23 -18.06
N ARG A 45 13.59 0.98 -18.35
CA ARG A 45 14.05 1.22 -19.73
C ARG A 45 14.73 0.01 -20.35
N LYS A 46 15.17 -0.97 -19.57
CA LYS A 46 15.73 -2.21 -20.12
C LYS A 46 14.58 -3.11 -20.55
N ALA A 47 14.43 -3.32 -21.85
CA ALA A 47 13.47 -4.23 -22.46
C ALA A 47 13.75 -5.68 -22.06
N TRP A 48 13.26 -6.08 -20.89
CA TRP A 48 13.19 -7.48 -20.50
C TRP A 48 11.91 -8.10 -21.04
N PRO A 49 11.92 -9.36 -21.51
CA PRO A 49 10.69 -10.03 -21.92
C PRO A 49 9.76 -10.11 -20.70
N TYR A 50 8.70 -9.31 -20.73
CA TYR A 50 7.78 -9.19 -19.61
C TYR A 50 6.57 -10.11 -19.77
N LYS A 51 6.40 -10.95 -18.76
CA LYS A 51 5.13 -11.52 -18.32
C LYS A 51 5.20 -11.51 -16.80
N GLU A 52 4.15 -11.07 -16.10
CA GLU A 52 4.08 -11.21 -14.63
C GLU A 52 4.43 -12.65 -14.28
N SER A 53 5.51 -12.82 -13.54
CA SER A 53 6.12 -14.12 -13.28
C SER A 53 6.86 -14.10 -11.96
N TYR A 54 6.92 -15.28 -11.38
CA TYR A 54 7.70 -15.60 -10.21
C TYR A 54 8.97 -16.29 -10.68
N VAL A 55 10.13 -15.78 -10.30
CA VAL A 55 11.43 -16.39 -10.60
C VAL A 55 12.17 -16.69 -9.30
N LEU A 56 12.80 -17.86 -9.23
CA LEU A 56 13.57 -18.29 -8.07
C LEU A 56 14.95 -17.63 -8.02
N ASP A 57 15.52 -17.29 -9.17
CA ASP A 57 16.82 -16.66 -9.25
C ASP A 57 16.69 -15.14 -9.07
N SER A 58 17.42 -14.60 -8.09
CA SER A 58 17.61 -13.16 -7.98
C SER A 58 18.13 -12.62 -9.31
N PRO A 59 17.54 -11.56 -9.88
CA PRO A 59 17.99 -10.98 -11.13
C PRO A 59 19.30 -10.18 -10.90
N ARG A 60 20.36 -10.86 -10.46
CA ARG A 60 21.68 -10.35 -10.02
C ARG A 60 22.44 -9.56 -11.09
N ASN A 61 21.91 -9.42 -12.30
CA ASN A 61 22.51 -8.69 -13.41
C ASN A 61 21.57 -7.64 -14.06
N SER A 62 20.44 -7.32 -13.43
CA SER A 62 19.41 -6.46 -14.04
C SER A 62 19.69 -4.95 -13.93
N GLY A 63 20.53 -4.52 -13.00
CA GLY A 63 21.16 -3.20 -12.99
C GLY A 63 20.54 -2.21 -12.01
N ASP A 64 21.25 -2.00 -10.90
CA ASP A 64 20.93 -1.12 -9.76
C ASP A 64 20.52 0.31 -10.13
N VAL A 65 20.99 0.83 -11.28
CA VAL A 65 20.71 2.21 -11.71
C VAL A 65 19.26 2.40 -12.17
N ALA A 66 18.72 1.44 -12.95
CA ALA A 66 17.34 1.55 -13.43
C ALA A 66 16.32 1.44 -12.28
N TYR A 67 16.68 0.79 -11.18
CA TYR A 67 15.84 0.67 -9.98
C TYR A 67 15.81 1.95 -9.16
N LYS A 68 16.93 2.66 -9.04
CA LYS A 68 16.98 3.94 -8.33
C LYS A 68 16.07 4.98 -8.97
N ASP A 69 16.02 4.99 -10.30
CA ASP A 69 15.15 5.90 -11.05
C ASP A 69 13.66 5.55 -10.85
N VAL A 70 13.30 4.27 -10.95
CA VAL A 70 11.93 3.80 -10.70
C VAL A 70 11.50 4.08 -9.26
N LYS A 71 12.39 3.82 -8.28
CA LYS A 71 12.13 4.11 -6.87
C LYS A 71 11.95 5.61 -6.64
N ALA A 72 12.83 6.43 -7.19
CA ALA A 72 12.73 7.89 -7.05
C ALA A 72 11.41 8.40 -7.64
N ALA A 73 11.00 7.94 -8.82
CA ALA A 73 9.72 8.30 -9.42
C ALA A 73 8.53 7.85 -8.54
N TYR A 74 8.59 6.64 -7.99
CA TYR A 74 7.58 6.13 -7.08
C TYR A 74 7.46 6.96 -5.79
N ASP A 75 8.59 7.27 -5.16
CA ASP A 75 8.64 8.09 -3.94
C ASP A 75 8.06 9.49 -4.22
N GLN A 76 8.38 10.11 -5.36
CA GLN A 76 7.81 11.40 -5.77
C GLN A 76 6.29 11.34 -5.99
N LEU A 77 5.79 10.25 -6.58
CA LEU A 77 4.35 10.04 -6.77
C LEU A 77 3.63 9.85 -5.43
N ALA A 78 4.22 9.11 -4.49
CA ALA A 78 3.69 8.90 -3.15
C ALA A 78 3.66 10.21 -2.33
N ASP A 79 4.78 10.92 -2.29
CA ASP A 79 4.91 12.19 -1.56
C ASP A 79 3.91 13.26 -2.03
N ASN A 80 3.45 13.15 -3.29
CA ASN A 80 2.52 14.08 -3.92
C ASN A 80 1.20 13.41 -4.33
N PHE A 81 0.76 12.38 -3.57
CA PHE A 81 -0.32 11.47 -3.99
C PHE A 81 -1.60 12.16 -4.46
N GLU A 82 -2.09 13.18 -3.75
CA GLU A 82 -3.36 13.84 -4.12
C GLU A 82 -3.28 14.51 -5.49
N VAL A 83 -2.14 15.15 -5.81
CA VAL A 83 -1.90 15.78 -7.11
C VAL A 83 -1.62 14.73 -8.19
N SER A 84 -0.96 13.64 -7.82
CA SER A 84 -0.53 12.59 -8.75
C SER A 84 -1.60 11.54 -9.05
N LEU A 85 -2.64 11.41 -8.22
CA LEU A 85 -3.69 10.40 -8.34
C LEU A 85 -4.31 10.35 -9.76
N PRO A 86 -4.67 11.47 -10.42
CA PRO A 86 -5.18 11.42 -11.79
C PRO A 86 -4.21 10.80 -12.80
N SER A 87 -2.90 11.03 -12.64
CA SER A 87 -1.85 10.48 -13.49
C SER A 87 -1.59 9.01 -13.17
N ILE A 88 -1.52 8.65 -11.88
CA ILE A 88 -1.38 7.25 -11.43
C ILE A 88 -2.56 6.42 -11.95
N MET A 89 -3.77 6.96 -11.94
CA MET A 89 -4.97 6.29 -12.45
C MET A 89 -4.94 6.01 -13.95
N GLN A 90 -4.20 6.78 -14.74
CA GLN A 90 -3.99 6.47 -16.17
C GLN A 90 -3.04 5.29 -16.36
N GLY A 91 -2.13 5.06 -15.41
CA GLY A 91 -1.13 4.00 -15.46
C GLY A 91 -1.59 2.64 -14.92
N VAL A 92 -2.78 2.51 -14.33
CA VAL A 92 -3.20 1.27 -13.62
C VAL A 92 -3.28 0.01 -14.48
N ASP A 93 -3.36 0.14 -15.81
CA ASP A 93 -3.35 -1.00 -16.76
C ASP A 93 -2.06 -1.07 -17.60
N ASP A 94 -1.04 -0.28 -17.24
CA ASP A 94 0.22 -0.24 -17.98
C ASP A 94 1.02 -1.52 -17.72
N ASN A 95 1.15 -2.35 -18.76
CA ASN A 95 1.83 -3.65 -18.67
C ASN A 95 3.34 -3.58 -18.91
N ARG A 96 3.94 -2.38 -19.03
CA ARG A 96 5.40 -2.27 -19.11
C ARG A 96 6.03 -2.74 -17.81
N PHE A 97 7.15 -3.43 -17.90
CA PHE A 97 7.92 -3.85 -16.73
C PHE A 97 8.37 -2.62 -15.91
N SER A 98 8.26 -2.70 -14.59
CA SER A 98 8.68 -1.65 -13.66
C SER A 98 9.87 -2.11 -12.81
N HIS A 99 9.68 -3.14 -12.00
CA HIS A 99 10.70 -3.58 -11.04
C HIS A 99 10.48 -5.02 -10.59
N TRP A 100 11.50 -5.59 -9.95
CA TRP A 100 11.38 -6.85 -9.22
C TRP A 100 11.21 -6.59 -7.73
N ARG A 101 10.46 -7.45 -7.05
CA ARG A 101 10.35 -7.45 -5.59
C ARG A 101 10.62 -8.85 -5.06
N GLU A 102 11.49 -8.96 -4.06
CA GLU A 102 11.63 -10.19 -3.30
C GLU A 102 10.39 -10.40 -2.42
N VAL A 103 9.82 -11.60 -2.50
CA VAL A 103 8.68 -12.04 -1.69
C VAL A 103 9.23 -12.54 -0.35
N PRO A 104 8.95 -11.86 0.77
CA PRO A 104 9.61 -12.14 2.05
C PRO A 104 9.38 -13.56 2.57
N SER A 105 8.30 -14.23 2.17
CA SER A 105 7.91 -15.54 2.68
C SER A 105 8.70 -16.70 2.08
N ASN A 106 9.36 -16.53 0.94
CA ASN A 106 10.00 -17.65 0.23
C ASN A 106 11.23 -17.26 -0.62
N GLY A 107 11.69 -16.00 -0.59
CA GLY A 107 12.86 -15.55 -1.35
C GLY A 107 12.67 -15.52 -2.86
N VAL A 108 11.42 -15.68 -3.34
CA VAL A 108 11.07 -15.62 -4.76
C VAL A 108 11.02 -14.17 -5.20
N PHE A 109 11.48 -13.89 -6.42
CA PHE A 109 11.37 -12.56 -7.02
C PHE A 109 10.14 -12.47 -7.91
N ALA A 110 9.28 -11.49 -7.66
CA ALA A 110 8.11 -11.19 -8.47
C ALA A 110 8.40 -10.00 -9.40
N ALA A 111 8.14 -10.15 -10.70
CA ALA A 111 8.19 -9.06 -11.67
C ALA A 111 6.88 -8.27 -11.69
N TYR A 112 6.97 -6.97 -11.43
CA TYR A 112 5.82 -6.07 -11.39
C TYR A 112 5.80 -5.09 -12.57
N SER A 113 4.57 -4.81 -13.02
CA SER A 113 4.27 -3.83 -14.06
C SER A 113 4.22 -2.41 -13.49
N VAL A 114 4.27 -1.41 -14.38
CA VAL A 114 3.89 -0.02 -14.03
C VAL A 114 2.48 0.01 -13.44
N GLY A 115 1.54 -0.72 -14.04
CA GLY A 115 0.17 -0.85 -13.53
C GLY A 115 0.11 -1.43 -12.12
N HIS A 116 0.92 -2.44 -11.81
CA HIS A 116 1.06 -2.93 -10.45
C HIS A 116 1.57 -1.83 -9.50
N ALA A 117 2.64 -1.12 -9.86
CA ALA A 117 3.18 -0.03 -9.04
C ALA A 117 2.13 1.07 -8.77
N CYS A 118 1.37 1.47 -9.79
CA CYS A 118 0.27 2.42 -9.67
C CYS A 118 -0.84 1.92 -8.74
N ARG A 119 -1.28 0.66 -8.89
CA ARG A 119 -2.29 0.05 -8.00
C ARG A 119 -1.79 -0.03 -6.55
N SER A 120 -0.52 -0.39 -6.34
CA SER A 120 0.08 -0.41 -5.00
C SER A 120 0.10 0.97 -4.35
N LEU A 121 0.47 2.03 -5.10
CA LEU A 121 0.42 3.42 -4.59
C LEU A 121 -0.99 3.78 -4.13
N ILE A 122 -2.00 3.49 -4.94
CA ILE A 122 -3.39 3.80 -4.63
C ILE A 122 -3.86 3.00 -3.41
N ALA A 123 -3.67 1.69 -3.40
CA ALA A 123 -4.10 0.84 -2.28
C ALA A 123 -3.48 1.31 -0.96
N ALA A 124 -2.19 1.67 -0.96
CA ALA A 124 -1.52 2.15 0.23
C ALA A 124 -2.08 3.46 0.78
N HIS A 125 -2.31 4.44 -0.09
CA HIS A 125 -2.78 5.77 0.32
C HIS A 125 -4.28 5.80 0.61
N ILE A 126 -5.07 4.88 0.07
CA ILE A 126 -6.52 4.83 0.26
C ILE A 126 -6.91 3.85 1.36
N GLU A 127 -6.35 2.64 1.35
CA GLU A 127 -6.71 1.54 2.25
C GLU A 127 -5.85 1.53 3.51
N VAL A 128 -5.63 2.70 4.11
CA VAL A 128 -4.78 2.93 5.30
C VAL A 128 -5.20 2.11 6.54
N TYR A 129 -6.41 1.57 6.53
CA TYR A 129 -6.95 0.70 7.57
C TYR A 129 -6.36 -0.72 7.55
N GLN A 130 -5.74 -1.16 6.45
CA GLN A 130 -5.41 -2.57 6.23
C GLN A 130 -4.61 -3.19 7.38
N GLY A 131 -3.67 -2.44 7.97
CA GLY A 131 -2.86 -2.90 9.10
C GLY A 131 -3.65 -3.12 10.41
N GLN A 132 -4.84 -2.54 10.56
CA GLN A 132 -5.69 -2.70 11.74
C GLN A 132 -6.56 -3.95 11.69
N ILE A 133 -6.83 -4.45 10.50
CA ILE A 133 -7.73 -5.60 10.27
C ILE A 133 -7.04 -6.73 9.53
N ALA A 134 -5.71 -6.69 9.42
CA ALA A 134 -4.94 -7.77 8.82
C ALA A 134 -5.07 -9.04 9.66
N PHE A 135 -5.26 -10.17 9.00
CA PHE A 135 -5.38 -11.49 9.63
C PHE A 135 -4.53 -12.50 8.85
N LEU A 136 -4.11 -13.58 9.50
CA LEU A 136 -3.44 -14.67 8.80
C LEU A 136 -4.50 -15.62 8.23
N ASP A 137 -4.34 -16.04 6.97
CA ASP A 137 -5.11 -17.17 6.45
C ASP A 137 -4.56 -18.51 6.96
N ASP A 138 -5.20 -19.62 6.56
CA ASP A 138 -4.81 -20.99 6.96
C ASP A 138 -3.37 -21.37 6.53
N THR A 139 -2.76 -20.59 5.63
CA THR A 139 -1.36 -20.78 5.19
C THR A 139 -0.37 -19.86 5.92
N GLY A 140 -0.84 -19.08 6.90
CA GLY A 140 -0.03 -18.11 7.63
C GLY A 140 0.28 -16.85 6.82
N VAL A 141 -0.42 -16.61 5.69
CA VAL A 141 -0.21 -15.44 4.85
C VAL A 141 -1.12 -14.30 5.33
N PRO A 142 -0.58 -13.09 5.61
CA PRO A 142 -1.40 -11.93 5.93
C PRO A 142 -2.38 -11.59 4.80
N ARG A 143 -3.65 -11.46 5.15
CA ARG A 143 -4.76 -11.03 4.31
C ARG A 143 -5.42 -9.81 4.91
N SER A 144 -6.10 -9.04 4.06
CA SER A 144 -6.95 -7.93 4.47
C SER A 144 -8.16 -7.83 3.54
N LEU A 145 -9.08 -6.95 3.89
CA LEU A 145 -10.23 -6.61 3.05
C LEU A 145 -9.84 -5.49 2.08
N TYR A 146 -10.20 -5.63 0.80
CA TYR A 146 -9.82 -4.69 -0.27
C TYR A 146 -11.03 -3.85 -0.72
N PHE A 147 -11.09 -2.62 -0.24
CA PHE A 147 -12.17 -1.67 -0.52
C PHE A 147 -12.30 -1.38 -2.01
N ILE A 148 -11.20 -1.01 -2.69
CA ILE A 148 -11.22 -0.58 -4.08
C ILE A 148 -11.72 -1.71 -4.99
N GLU A 149 -11.18 -2.91 -4.80
CA GLU A 149 -11.61 -4.10 -5.56
C GLU A 149 -13.11 -4.40 -5.34
N SER A 150 -13.62 -4.22 -4.12
CA SER A 150 -15.04 -4.42 -3.82
C SER A 150 -15.98 -3.47 -4.56
N THR A 151 -15.46 -2.36 -5.10
CA THR A 151 -16.25 -1.39 -5.88
C THR A 151 -16.30 -1.70 -7.39
N GLY A 152 -15.76 -2.85 -7.82
CA GLY A 152 -15.62 -3.20 -9.24
C GLY A 152 -14.28 -2.80 -9.86
N GLY A 153 -13.28 -2.54 -9.01
CA GLY A 153 -11.89 -2.24 -9.40
C GLY A 153 -11.57 -0.75 -9.53
N TYR A 154 -10.27 -0.45 -9.71
CA TYR A 154 -9.69 0.90 -9.65
C TYR A 154 -10.38 1.94 -10.56
N LYS A 155 -10.70 1.58 -11.80
CA LYS A 155 -11.34 2.53 -12.73
C LYS A 155 -12.74 2.92 -12.29
N VAL A 156 -13.55 1.94 -11.86
CA VAL A 156 -14.92 2.19 -11.38
C VAL A 156 -14.89 2.99 -10.09
N TRP A 157 -14.00 2.61 -9.17
CA TRP A 157 -13.77 3.33 -7.93
C TRP A 157 -13.47 4.82 -8.17
N TYR A 158 -12.52 5.11 -9.07
CA TYR A 158 -12.05 6.48 -9.30
C TYR A 158 -13.07 7.36 -10.02
N GLN A 159 -13.87 6.80 -10.95
CA GLN A 159 -14.81 7.58 -11.75
C GLN A 159 -15.81 8.40 -10.92
N SER A 160 -16.29 7.85 -9.80
CA SER A 160 -17.24 8.53 -8.91
C SER A 160 -16.58 9.34 -7.78
N ARG A 161 -15.26 9.48 -7.81
CA ARG A 161 -14.47 10.04 -6.70
C ARG A 161 -13.37 11.03 -7.14
N LYS A 162 -13.38 11.45 -8.41
CA LYS A 162 -12.32 12.29 -9.01
C LYS A 162 -12.03 13.58 -8.24
N ASP A 163 -13.06 14.17 -7.66
CA ASP A 163 -12.99 15.48 -7.00
C ASP A 163 -12.97 15.36 -5.47
N LYS A 164 -12.90 14.14 -4.92
CA LYS A 164 -12.87 13.95 -3.47
C LYS A 164 -11.44 14.18 -2.93
N PRO A 165 -11.28 14.91 -1.83
CA PRO A 165 -9.99 15.07 -1.17
C PRO A 165 -9.52 13.73 -0.58
N LEU A 166 -8.20 13.55 -0.44
CA LEU A 166 -7.63 12.28 0.04
C LEU A 166 -8.18 11.87 1.41
N PHE A 167 -8.41 12.82 2.30
CA PHE A 167 -9.00 12.58 3.61
C PHE A 167 -10.37 11.88 3.51
N GLU A 168 -11.24 12.34 2.61
CA GLU A 168 -12.56 11.74 2.42
C GLU A 168 -12.47 10.36 1.79
N LEU A 169 -11.53 10.13 0.87
CA LEU A 169 -11.30 8.81 0.28
C LEU A 169 -10.85 7.79 1.33
N GLN A 170 -9.92 8.19 2.20
CA GLN A 170 -9.44 7.36 3.31
C GLN A 170 -10.56 7.09 4.33
N LEU A 171 -11.33 8.12 4.70
CA LEU A 171 -12.45 7.97 5.62
C LEU A 171 -13.51 7.01 5.05
N GLU A 172 -13.82 7.15 3.76
CA GLU A 172 -14.76 6.26 3.08
C GLU A 172 -14.28 4.79 3.12
N ALA A 173 -12.99 4.56 2.90
CA ALA A 173 -12.38 3.24 2.94
C ALA A 173 -12.45 2.63 4.36
N ILE A 174 -12.15 3.42 5.40
CA ILE A 174 -12.28 3.02 6.82
C ILE A 174 -13.75 2.69 7.15
N ASP A 175 -14.69 3.53 6.72
CA ASP A 175 -16.12 3.36 6.97
C ASP A 175 -16.71 2.17 6.22
N TRP A 176 -16.18 1.86 5.04
CA TRP A 176 -16.50 0.63 4.32
C TRP A 176 -16.01 -0.60 5.10
N ALA A 177 -14.75 -0.60 5.56
CA ALA A 177 -14.20 -1.72 6.34
C ALA A 177 -15.00 -1.92 7.65
N LEU A 178 -15.43 -0.83 8.28
CA LEU A 178 -16.31 -0.86 9.45
C LEU A 178 -17.75 -1.31 9.16
N ARG A 179 -18.17 -1.50 7.91
CA ARG A 179 -19.50 -2.03 7.58
C ARG A 179 -19.48 -3.48 7.11
N GLN A 180 -18.30 -4.06 6.89
CA GLN A 180 -18.23 -5.43 6.40
C GLN A 180 -18.79 -6.41 7.44
N PRO A 181 -19.56 -7.42 7.01
CA PRO A 181 -19.97 -8.51 7.89
C PRO A 181 -18.74 -9.33 8.30
N HIS A 182 -18.88 -10.10 9.39
CA HIS A 182 -17.83 -11.01 9.83
C HIS A 182 -17.46 -11.99 8.72
N ASP A 183 -16.19 -11.95 8.31
CA ASP A 183 -15.62 -12.94 7.41
C ASP A 183 -15.42 -14.25 8.17
N LYS A 184 -16.13 -15.30 7.74
CA LYS A 184 -16.15 -16.61 8.39
C LYS A 184 -14.78 -17.30 8.44
N ARG A 185 -13.81 -16.85 7.63
CA ARG A 185 -12.43 -17.35 7.63
C ARG A 185 -11.62 -16.82 8.82
N ILE A 186 -12.11 -15.79 9.50
CA ILE A 186 -11.41 -15.11 10.60
C ILE A 186 -12.03 -15.57 11.91
N GLU A 187 -11.21 -15.94 12.89
CA GLU A 187 -11.70 -16.26 14.23
C GLU A 187 -12.55 -15.10 14.77
N PRO A 188 -13.75 -15.35 15.35
CA PRO A 188 -14.63 -14.29 15.86
C PRO A 188 -13.93 -13.31 16.81
N LYS A 189 -13.02 -13.80 17.67
CA LYS A 189 -12.26 -12.94 18.58
C LYS A 189 -11.33 -11.99 17.81
N VAL A 190 -10.53 -12.51 16.88
CA VAL A 190 -9.62 -11.72 16.04
C VAL A 190 -10.40 -10.67 15.24
N TRP A 191 -11.54 -11.06 14.68
CA TRP A 191 -12.42 -10.12 13.99
C TRP A 191 -12.91 -9.00 14.90
N ASN A 192 -13.47 -9.33 16.07
CA ASN A 192 -14.01 -8.35 17.00
C ASN A 192 -12.92 -7.40 17.55
N ASP A 193 -11.74 -7.93 17.86
CA ASP A 193 -10.59 -7.14 18.33
C ASP A 193 -10.12 -6.16 17.24
N GLY A 194 -9.90 -6.63 16.00
CA GLY A 194 -9.52 -5.78 14.87
C GLY A 194 -10.57 -4.72 14.56
N ARG A 195 -11.86 -5.05 14.71
CA ARG A 195 -12.98 -4.10 14.57
C ARG A 195 -12.99 -3.02 15.66
N ALA A 196 -12.66 -3.37 16.89
CA ALA A 196 -12.54 -2.41 17.98
C ALA A 196 -11.35 -1.46 17.75
N GLU A 197 -10.20 -1.99 17.33
CA GLU A 197 -9.02 -1.17 16.99
C GLU A 197 -9.28 -0.26 15.79
N LEU A 198 -9.90 -0.77 14.72
CA LEU A 198 -10.28 0.06 13.58
C LEU A 198 -11.26 1.17 13.97
N SER A 199 -12.17 0.92 14.90
CA SER A 199 -13.11 1.94 15.40
C SER A 199 -12.37 3.06 16.16
N LYS A 200 -11.38 2.71 16.98
CA LYS A 200 -10.50 3.69 17.66
C LYS A 200 -9.65 4.46 16.64
N PHE A 201 -9.07 3.76 15.67
CA PHE A 201 -8.30 4.36 14.59
C PHE A 201 -9.12 5.39 13.81
N ARG A 202 -10.35 5.06 13.42
CA ARG A 202 -11.29 5.98 12.78
C ARG A 202 -11.54 7.23 13.63
N ALA A 203 -11.85 7.06 14.91
CA ALA A 203 -12.13 8.19 15.81
C ALA A 203 -10.93 9.14 15.91
N ASN A 204 -9.72 8.59 16.00
CA ASN A 204 -8.49 9.37 15.99
C ASN A 204 -8.26 10.06 14.64
N PHE A 205 -8.48 9.37 13.51
CA PHE A 205 -8.33 9.93 12.17
C PHE A 205 -9.27 11.12 11.94
N VAL A 206 -10.54 11.00 12.31
CA VAL A 206 -11.51 12.10 12.25
C VAL A 206 -11.08 13.27 13.14
N LYS A 207 -10.57 13.00 14.34
CA LYS A 207 -10.07 14.03 15.26
C LYS A 207 -8.86 14.77 14.70
N ILE A 208 -7.96 14.09 13.98
CA ILE A 208 -6.80 14.71 13.32
C ILE A 208 -7.26 15.63 12.17
N GLY A 209 -8.28 15.21 11.41
CA GLY A 209 -8.89 16.03 10.36
C GLY A 209 -7.97 16.30 9.16
N LYS A 210 -6.94 15.47 8.95
CA LYS A 210 -5.97 15.57 7.85
C LYS A 210 -5.73 14.18 7.25
N PRO A 211 -5.45 14.07 5.94
CA PRO A 211 -5.13 12.79 5.34
C PRO A 211 -3.87 12.19 5.97
N LEU A 212 -3.84 10.86 6.06
CA LEU A 212 -2.62 10.14 6.43
C LEU A 212 -1.74 10.00 5.18
N ASN A 213 -0.43 10.13 5.38
CA ASN A 213 0.54 9.79 4.35
C ASN A 213 1.32 8.55 4.84
N PRO A 214 1.02 7.35 4.35
CA PRO A 214 1.69 6.14 4.80
C PRO A 214 3.18 6.20 4.42
N ASN A 215 4.07 5.75 5.31
CA ASN A 215 5.45 5.49 4.93
C ASN A 215 5.45 4.34 3.90
N HIS A 216 5.54 4.68 2.62
CA HIS A 216 5.53 3.69 1.54
C HIS A 216 6.93 3.50 0.99
N GLU A 217 7.71 2.66 1.69
CA GLU A 217 8.93 2.16 1.11
C GLU A 217 8.58 1.04 0.13
N LEU A 218 8.92 1.23 -1.15
CA LEU A 218 9.14 0.09 -2.02
C LEU A 218 10.28 -0.77 -1.42
N GLN A 219 9.89 -1.85 -0.72
CA GLN A 219 10.84 -2.78 -0.13
C GLN A 219 11.40 -3.68 -1.23
N PHE A 220 12.70 -3.55 -1.51
CA PHE A 220 13.35 -4.24 -2.63
C PHE A 220 14.53 -5.13 -2.26
N GLU A 221 14.79 -5.37 -0.98
CA GLU A 221 15.85 -6.28 -0.55
C GLU A 221 15.40 -7.13 0.64
N GLY A 222 15.56 -8.46 0.53
CA GLY A 222 15.78 -9.32 1.67
C GLY A 222 17.05 -8.88 2.40
N LYS A 223 16.90 -8.61 3.69
CA LYS A 223 18.05 -8.55 4.60
C LYS A 223 18.57 -9.96 4.87
#